data_AF-A0A7C2R1I6-F1
#
_entry.id   AF-A0A7C2R1I6-F1
#
_cell.length_a   1.000
_cell.length_b   1.000
_cell.length_c   1.000
_cell.angle_alpha   90.00
_cell.angle_beta   90.00
_cell.angle_gamma   90.00
#
_symmetry.space_group_name_H-M   'P 1'
#
loop_
_entity.id
_entity.type
_entity.pdbx_description
1 polymer ?
#
loop_
_entity_poly.entity_id
_entity_poly.type
_entity_poly.pdbx_seq_one_letter_code
_entity_poly.pdbx_strand_id
1 'polypeptide(L)'
;MRERIREVSEYLANYFIEKGLDEDIAHFLNMLINIAIVFILWYFIHYLTKRVLLTAFKRFTNKTKTTFDDFLVKSNFPRYVSNVLPLLLLILMVPIVFQSYPQLLKIFETLIDIYIIILLVLIARSLLRTTTNYLKR
;
A
#
# COMPACT_ATOMS: atom_id res chain seq x y z
N MET A 1 7.26 14.59 14.81
CA MET A 1 7.36 13.50 13.81
C MET A 1 6.95 13.99 12.41
N ARG A 2 5.74 14.55 12.24
CA ARG A 2 5.30 15.07 10.92
C ARG A 2 6.20 16.18 10.36
N GLU A 3 6.71 17.09 11.18
CA GLU A 3 7.59 18.19 10.70
C GLU A 3 8.92 17.68 10.11
N ARG A 4 9.60 16.76 10.79
CA ARG A 4 10.84 16.13 10.25
C ARG A 4 10.62 15.44 8.90
N ILE A 5 9.43 14.88 8.70
CA ILE A 5 9.09 14.21 7.44
C ILE A 5 8.88 15.24 6.33
N ARG A 6 8.29 16.41 6.65
CA ARG A 6 8.13 17.53 5.70
C ARG A 6 9.47 18.14 5.31
N GLU A 7 10.38 18.31 6.27
CA GLU A 7 11.75 18.76 6.01
C GLU A 7 12.47 17.80 5.06
N VAL A 8 12.33 16.49 5.28
CA VAL A 8 12.92 15.48 4.38
C VAL A 8 12.28 15.51 3.00
N SER A 9 10.97 15.69 2.89
CA SER A 9 10.29 15.73 1.59
C SER A 9 10.52 17.02 0.81
N GLU A 10 10.94 18.11 1.44
CA GLU A 10 11.29 19.38 0.77
C GLU A 10 12.80 19.57 0.58
N TYR A 11 13.62 18.72 1.19
CA TYR A 11 15.07 18.81 1.15
C TYR A 11 15.66 18.94 -0.27
N LEU A 12 15.15 18.15 -1.23
CA LEU A 12 15.67 18.20 -2.60
C LEU A 12 15.24 19.48 -3.31
N ALA A 13 14.05 20.01 -3.02
CA ALA A 13 13.61 21.28 -3.60
C ALA A 13 14.53 22.42 -3.16
N ASN A 14 14.80 22.53 -1.86
CA ASN A 14 15.72 23.54 -1.31
C ASN A 14 17.13 23.40 -1.90
N TYR A 15 17.64 22.17 -2.01
CA TYR A 15 18.93 21.89 -2.64
C TYR A 15 18.99 22.34 -4.11
N PHE A 16 17.91 22.17 -4.87
CA PHE A 16 17.84 22.63 -6.26
C PHE A 16 17.76 24.16 -6.36
N ILE A 17 16.98 24.82 -5.50
CA ILE A 17 16.88 26.28 -5.44
C ILE A 17 18.25 26.89 -5.10
N GLU A 18 18.98 26.34 -4.14
CA GLU A 18 20.35 26.78 -3.80
C GLU A 18 21.33 26.64 -4.98
N LYS A 19 21.07 25.73 -5.91
CA LYS A 19 21.85 25.56 -7.16
C LYS A 19 21.42 26.53 -8.27
N GLY A 20 20.45 27.39 -8.01
CA GLY A 20 19.98 28.41 -8.95
C GLY A 20 18.85 27.93 -9.88
N LEU A 21 18.19 26.81 -9.56
CA LEU A 21 16.96 26.43 -10.27
C LEU A 21 15.79 27.33 -9.85
N ASP A 22 14.90 27.56 -10.82
CA ASP A 22 13.59 28.16 -10.57
C ASP A 22 12.78 27.33 -9.56
N GLU A 23 12.02 28.01 -8.71
CA GLU A 23 11.29 27.41 -7.59
C GLU A 23 10.25 26.39 -8.08
N ASP A 24 9.51 26.68 -9.15
CA ASP A 24 8.50 25.76 -9.68
C ASP A 24 9.16 24.49 -10.23
N ILE A 25 10.27 24.64 -10.94
CA ILE A 25 11.04 23.51 -11.48
C ILE A 25 11.64 22.66 -10.35
N ALA A 26 12.18 23.30 -9.32
CA ALA A 26 12.77 22.62 -8.17
C ALA A 26 11.73 21.78 -7.40
N HIS A 27 10.55 22.34 -7.12
CA HIS A 27 9.47 21.61 -6.46
C HIS A 27 8.93 20.46 -7.31
N PHE A 28 8.81 20.65 -8.63
CA PHE A 28 8.37 19.61 -9.55
C PHE A 28 9.35 18.43 -9.59
N LEU A 29 10.65 18.69 -9.69
CA LEU A 29 11.68 17.65 -9.66
C LEU A 29 11.72 16.91 -8.31
N ASN A 30 11.60 17.65 -7.21
CA ASN A 30 11.51 17.05 -5.89
C ASN A 30 10.31 16.09 -5.77
N MET A 31 9.14 16.49 -6.27
CA MET A 31 7.95 15.62 -6.28
C MET A 31 8.22 14.34 -7.10
N LEU A 32 8.78 14.46 -8.30
CA LEU A 32 9.08 13.30 -9.15
C LEU A 32 10.04 12.31 -8.49
N ILE A 33 11.08 12.81 -7.82
CA ILE A 33 12.04 11.95 -7.10
C ILE A 33 11.36 11.27 -5.91
N ASN A 34 10.56 11.99 -5.14
CA ASN A 34 9.80 11.43 -4.03
C ASN A 34 8.82 10.34 -4.51
N ILE A 35 8.12 10.55 -5.63
CA ILE A 35 7.27 9.52 -6.27
C ILE A 35 8.09 8.27 -6.61
N ALA A 36 9.27 8.43 -7.23
CA ALA A 36 10.12 7.32 -7.60
C ALA A 36 10.58 6.51 -6.37
N ILE A 37 10.97 7.18 -5.29
CA ILE A 37 11.35 6.53 -4.02
C ILE A 37 10.18 5.76 -3.43
N VAL A 38 8.99 6.37 -3.34
CA VAL A 38 7.80 5.70 -2.81
C VAL A 38 7.39 4.52 -3.67
N PHE A 39 7.51 4.62 -4.99
CA PHE A 39 7.23 3.52 -5.91
C PHE A 39 8.17 2.33 -5.70
N ILE A 40 9.48 2.58 -5.52
CA ILE A 40 10.46 1.52 -5.22
C ILE A 40 10.13 0.84 -3.88
N LEU A 41 9.85 1.63 -2.84
CA LEU A 41 9.46 1.10 -1.52
C LEU A 41 8.17 0.29 -1.59
N TRP A 42 7.16 0.82 -2.28
CA TRP A 42 5.89 0.15 -2.50
C TRP A 42 6.07 -1.19 -3.21
N TYR A 43 6.86 -1.22 -4.28
CA TYR A 43 7.16 -2.44 -5.03
C TYR A 43 7.84 -3.49 -4.13
N PHE A 44 8.81 -3.06 -3.33
CA PHE A 44 9.52 -3.94 -2.41
C PHE A 44 8.58 -4.51 -1.32
N ILE A 45 7.76 -3.66 -0.70
CA ILE A 45 6.77 -4.09 0.30
C ILE A 45 5.73 -5.02 -0.32
N HIS A 46 5.25 -4.72 -1.52
CA HIS A 46 4.32 -5.58 -2.25
C HIS A 46 4.92 -6.97 -2.48
N TYR A 47 6.16 -7.02 -2.96
CA TYR A 47 6.87 -8.27 -3.19
C TYR A 47 7.07 -9.07 -1.90
N LEU A 48 7.54 -8.42 -0.84
CA LEU A 48 7.81 -9.05 0.45
C LEU A 48 6.51 -9.57 1.07
N THR A 49 5.47 -8.74 1.10
CA THR A 49 4.16 -9.08 1.68
C THR A 49 3.56 -10.30 1.00
N LYS A 50 3.61 -10.36 -0.34
CA LYS A 50 3.11 -11.50 -1.10
C LYS A 50 3.86 -12.78 -0.77
N ARG A 51 5.19 -12.72 -0.64
CA ARG A 51 6.01 -13.87 -0.23
C ARG A 51 5.67 -14.32 1.19
N VAL A 52 5.67 -13.39 2.14
CA VAL A 52 5.43 -13.69 3.57
C VAL A 52 4.05 -14.29 3.79
N LEU A 53 3.00 -13.69 3.22
CA LEU A 53 1.63 -14.21 3.37
C LEU A 53 1.48 -15.59 2.75
N LEU A 54 1.96 -15.80 1.52
CA LEU A 54 1.86 -17.12 0.87
C LEU A 54 2.57 -18.22 1.68
N THR A 55 3.74 -17.91 2.26
CA THR A 55 4.45 -18.87 3.12
C THR A 55 3.76 -19.07 4.46
N ALA A 56 3.23 -18.00 5.08
CA ALA A 56 2.50 -18.07 6.34
C ALA A 56 1.24 -18.93 6.23
N PHE A 57 0.44 -18.72 5.18
CA PHE A 57 -0.76 -19.52 4.91
C PHE A 57 -0.46 -20.99 4.68
N LYS A 58 0.58 -21.33 3.90
CA LYS A 58 1.01 -22.72 3.72
C LYS A 58 1.43 -23.38 5.04
N ARG A 59 2.12 -22.65 5.92
CA ARG A 59 2.53 -23.17 7.24
C ARG A 59 1.35 -23.31 8.21
N PHE A 60 0.35 -22.44 8.11
CA PHE A 60 -0.85 -22.49 8.94
C PHE A 60 -1.61 -23.80 8.71
N THR A 61 -1.90 -24.13 7.44
CA THR A 61 -2.55 -25.38 7.04
C THR A 61 -1.86 -26.64 7.59
N ASN A 62 -0.53 -26.65 7.65
CA ASN A 62 0.20 -27.82 8.14
C ASN A 62 0.16 -27.99 9.67
N LYS A 63 -0.27 -26.97 10.42
CA LYS A 63 -0.26 -26.97 11.90
C LYS A 63 -1.64 -27.16 12.52
N THR A 64 -2.72 -26.82 11.83
CA THR A 64 -4.07 -26.86 12.38
C THR A 64 -4.79 -28.17 12.06
N LYS A 65 -5.58 -28.67 13.03
CA LYS A 65 -6.47 -29.84 12.84
C LYS A 65 -7.79 -29.49 12.16
N THR A 66 -8.10 -28.19 12.06
CA THR A 66 -9.32 -27.70 11.40
C THR A 66 -9.18 -27.86 9.89
N THR A 67 -10.30 -27.99 9.17
CA THR A 67 -10.29 -28.03 7.69
C THR A 67 -10.70 -26.70 7.07
N PHE A 68 -11.12 -25.72 7.87
CA PHE A 68 -11.54 -24.39 7.39
C PHE A 68 -10.39 -23.59 6.77
N ASP A 69 -9.21 -23.67 7.37
CA ASP A 69 -7.96 -23.07 6.91
C ASP A 69 -7.53 -23.60 5.54
N ASP A 70 -7.76 -24.88 5.21
CA ASP A 70 -7.55 -25.41 3.85
C ASP A 70 -8.38 -24.65 2.81
N PHE A 71 -9.64 -24.37 3.12
CA PHE A 71 -10.52 -23.60 2.23
C PHE A 71 -10.08 -22.14 2.17
N LEU A 72 -9.63 -21.56 3.30
CA LEU A 72 -9.17 -20.17 3.35
C LEU A 72 -7.91 -19.96 2.50
N VAL A 73 -6.93 -20.86 2.58
CA VAL A 73 -5.69 -20.82 1.79
C VAL A 73 -5.95 -21.03 0.30
N LYS A 74 -6.92 -21.89 -0.05
CA LYS A 74 -7.34 -22.12 -1.44
C LYS A 74 -8.22 -21.00 -2.01
N SER A 75 -8.75 -20.11 -1.17
CA SER A 75 -9.54 -18.96 -1.59
C SER A 75 -8.68 -17.79 -2.09
N ASN A 76 -9.32 -16.72 -2.56
CA ASN A 76 -8.63 -15.47 -2.91
C ASN A 76 -8.26 -14.62 -1.67
N PHE A 77 -8.57 -15.07 -0.45
CA PHE A 77 -8.32 -14.30 0.77
C PHE A 77 -6.83 -13.92 0.97
N PRO A 78 -5.85 -14.86 0.87
CA PRO A 78 -4.44 -14.50 0.98
C PRO A 78 -3.99 -13.44 -0.02
N ARG A 79 -4.54 -13.51 -1.24
CA ARG A 79 -4.26 -12.56 -2.30
C ARG A 79 -4.77 -11.16 -1.96
N TYR A 80 -5.99 -11.02 -1.47
CA TYR A 80 -6.53 -9.71 -1.11
C TYR A 80 -5.86 -9.13 0.14
N VAL A 81 -5.64 -9.93 1.18
CA VAL A 81 -4.94 -9.49 2.39
C VAL A 81 -3.51 -9.02 2.08
N SER A 82 -2.85 -9.60 1.07
CA SER A 82 -1.50 -9.17 0.67
C SER A 82 -1.40 -7.76 0.09
N ASN A 83 -2.52 -7.14 -0.30
CA ASN A 83 -2.52 -5.75 -0.74
C ASN A 83 -2.73 -4.75 0.41
N VAL A 84 -3.06 -5.22 1.63
CA VAL A 84 -3.27 -4.33 2.78
C VAL A 84 -1.99 -3.62 3.20
N LEU A 85 -0.86 -4.31 3.33
CA LEU A 85 0.41 -3.69 3.72
C LEU A 85 0.91 -2.67 2.67
N PRO A 86 0.93 -2.97 1.36
CA PRO A 86 1.25 -1.97 0.34
C PRO A 86 0.32 -0.75 0.36
N LEU A 87 -0.97 -0.96 0.62
CA LEU A 87 -1.94 0.13 0.72
C LEU A 87 -1.68 1.02 1.94
N LEU A 88 -1.34 0.44 3.09
CA LEU A 88 -0.95 1.20 4.28
C LEU A 88 0.25 2.11 4.02
N LEU A 89 1.23 1.65 3.24
CA LEU A 89 2.34 2.50 2.82
C LEU A 89 1.84 3.71 2.02
N LEU A 90 0.94 3.50 1.05
CA LEU A 90 0.41 4.58 0.22
C LEU A 90 -0.37 5.61 1.05
N ILE A 91 -1.20 5.16 2.00
CA ILE A 91 -1.93 6.05 2.92
C ILE A 91 -0.99 6.97 3.69
N LEU A 92 0.18 6.47 4.10
CA LEU A 92 1.17 7.26 4.83
C LEU A 92 1.97 8.18 3.90
N MET A 93 2.36 7.70 2.72
CA MET A 93 3.30 8.38 1.84
C MET A 93 2.67 9.40 0.91
N VAL A 94 1.45 9.16 0.42
CA VAL A 94 0.78 10.08 -0.53
C VAL A 94 0.64 11.50 0.04
N PRO A 95 0.18 11.71 1.29
CA PRO A 95 0.12 13.05 1.89
C PRO A 95 1.48 13.76 1.99
N ILE A 96 2.56 12.98 2.14
CA ILE A 96 3.92 13.51 2.25
C ILE A 96 4.43 13.95 0.88
N VAL A 97 4.28 13.09 -0.14
CA VAL A 97 4.78 13.35 -1.49
C VAL A 97 4.03 14.50 -2.17
N PHE A 98 2.73 14.58 -1.97
CA PHE A 98 1.87 15.57 -2.65
C PHE A 98 1.52 16.78 -1.78
N GLN A 99 2.24 17.04 -0.68
CA GLN A 99 1.93 18.15 0.23
C GLN A 99 1.92 19.52 -0.46
N SER A 100 2.79 19.74 -1.44
CA SER A 100 2.89 20.98 -2.22
C SER A 100 1.88 21.05 -3.37
N TYR A 101 1.13 19.97 -3.61
CA TYR A 101 0.19 19.82 -4.72
C TYR A 101 -1.20 19.39 -4.20
N PRO A 102 -1.95 20.30 -3.53
CA PRO A 102 -3.18 19.96 -2.82
C PRO A 102 -4.28 19.38 -3.72
N GLN A 103 -4.34 19.78 -4.98
CA GLN A 103 -5.29 19.24 -5.96
C GLN A 103 -4.97 17.77 -6.28
N LEU A 104 -3.70 17.46 -6.55
CA LEU A 104 -3.25 16.07 -6.81
C LEU A 104 -3.39 15.22 -5.55
N LEU A 105 -3.03 15.76 -4.39
CA LEU A 105 -3.20 15.08 -3.11
C LEU A 105 -4.64 14.61 -2.91
N LYS A 106 -5.62 15.51 -3.09
CA LYS A 106 -7.05 15.17 -2.95
C LYS A 106 -7.50 14.08 -3.92
N ILE A 107 -7.00 14.11 -5.16
CA ILE A 107 -7.29 13.07 -6.16
C ILE A 107 -6.74 11.72 -5.69
N PHE A 108 -5.48 11.65 -5.27
CA PHE A 108 -4.87 10.40 -4.83
C PHE A 108 -5.46 9.86 -3.52
N GLU A 109 -5.80 10.72 -2.57
CA GLU A 109 -6.52 10.32 -1.34
C GLU A 109 -7.88 9.70 -1.69
N THR A 110 -8.63 10.33 -2.59
CA THR A 110 -9.93 9.79 -3.04
C THR A 110 -9.76 8.42 -3.72
N LEU A 111 -8.73 8.25 -4.55
CA LEU A 111 -8.43 6.97 -5.18
C LEU A 111 -8.04 5.89 -4.17
N ILE A 112 -7.27 6.25 -3.15
CA ILE A 112 -6.92 5.37 -2.03
C ILE A 112 -8.17 4.93 -1.28
N ASP A 113 -9.07 5.86 -0.95
CA ASP A 113 -10.32 5.56 -0.24
C ASP A 113 -11.21 4.59 -1.03
N ILE A 114 -11.38 4.84 -2.33
CA ILE A 114 -12.10 3.93 -3.23
C ILE A 114 -11.45 2.55 -3.24
N TYR A 115 -10.11 2.49 -3.31
CA TYR A 115 -9.38 1.23 -3.30
C TYR A 115 -9.54 0.48 -1.97
N ILE A 116 -9.53 1.18 -0.83
CA ILE A 116 -9.80 0.60 0.49
C ILE A 116 -11.17 -0.08 0.50
N ILE A 117 -12.21 0.62 0.04
CA ILE A 117 -13.58 0.09 0.01
C ILE A 117 -13.64 -1.18 -0.85
N ILE A 118 -13.08 -1.14 -2.06
CA ILE A 118 -13.05 -2.29 -2.96
C ILE A 118 -12.29 -3.46 -2.31
N LEU A 119 -11.15 -3.19 -1.68
CA LEU A 119 -10.33 -4.23 -1.06
C LEU A 119 -11.07 -4.89 0.10
N LEU A 120 -11.74 -4.12 0.96
CA LEU A 120 -12.55 -4.64 2.06
C LEU A 120 -13.70 -5.52 1.55
N VAL A 121 -14.41 -5.09 0.50
CA VAL A 121 -15.48 -5.89 -0.12
C VAL A 121 -14.94 -7.20 -0.67
N LEU A 122 -13.78 -7.19 -1.34
CA LEU A 122 -13.15 -8.41 -1.86
C LEU A 122 -12.70 -9.36 -0.77
N ILE A 123 -12.15 -8.84 0.33
CA ILE A 123 -11.80 -9.62 1.52
C ILE A 123 -13.06 -10.27 2.11
N ALA A 124 -14.11 -9.47 2.40
CA ALA A 124 -15.38 -9.98 2.92
C ALA A 124 -16.00 -11.04 2.01
N ARG A 125 -16.04 -10.80 0.69
CA ARG A 125 -16.55 -11.76 -0.30
C ARG A 125 -15.77 -13.06 -0.30
N SER A 126 -14.44 -13.00 -0.18
CA SER A 126 -13.60 -14.20 -0.13
C SER A 126 -13.82 -15.00 1.16
N LEU A 127 -13.99 -14.33 2.31
CA LEU A 127 -14.33 -14.97 3.58
C LEU A 127 -15.70 -15.65 3.54
N LEU A 128 -16.73 -14.96 3.04
CA LEU A 128 -18.08 -15.51 2.93
C LEU A 128 -18.10 -16.73 2.01
N ARG A 129 -17.43 -16.68 0.85
CA ARG A 129 -17.34 -17.82 -0.06
C ARG A 129 -16.63 -19.02 0.57
N THR A 130 -15.54 -18.78 1.29
CA THR A 130 -14.81 -19.82 2.04
C THR A 130 -15.72 -20.49 3.07
N THR A 131 -16.49 -19.68 3.82
CA THR A 131 -17.43 -20.16 4.84
C THR A 131 -18.55 -20.98 4.24
N THR A 132 -19.20 -20.49 3.18
CA THR A 132 -20.25 -21.24 2.48
C THR A 132 -19.75 -22.57 1.92
N ASN A 133 -18.53 -22.60 1.36
CA ASN A 133 -17.95 -23.84 0.84
C ASN A 133 -17.61 -24.84 1.95
N TYR A 134 -17.17 -24.35 3.11
CA TYR A 134 -16.89 -25.18 4.28
C TYR A 134 -18.17 -25.79 4.86
N LEU A 135 -19.26 -25.01 4.96
CA LEU A 135 -20.54 -25.47 5.52
C LEU A 135 -21.34 -26.39 4.59
N LYS A 136 -21.07 -26.39 3.28
CA LYS A 136 -21.71 -27.30 2.30
C LYS A 136 -21.10 -28.69 2.26
N ARG A 137 -20.10 -28.94 3.10
CA ARG A 137 -19.39 -30.22 3.23
C ARG A 137 -20.08 -31.10 4.26
#